data_AF-A0A4Q5A201-F1
#
_entry.id   AF-A0A4Q5A201-F1
#
_cell.length_a   1.000
_cell.length_b   1.000
_cell.length_c   1.000
_cell.angle_alpha   90.00
_cell.angle_beta   90.00
_cell.angle_gamma   90.00
#
_symmetry.space_group_name_H-M   'P 1'
#
loop_
_entity.id
_entity.type
_entity.pdbx_description
1 polymer ?
#
loop_
_entity_poly.entity_id
_entity_poly.type
_entity_poly.pdbx_seq_one_letter_code
_entity_poly.pdbx_strand_id
1 'polypeptide(L)'
;MRTDPHTTDAHHSQHTGDDQTAAPLRMLDEETTVRNEPRPAAAHPTTGAAVELNVVSKHPDATIPESDISLADIERKRAHPLRTLCYIVLVLVALILPYWAGRTVGSQHTAWVVERFGAIDPRAIALVSWSVTVFAVLSVVMLIIDRVKALWFTLFVVLLCVEQFIGGVAMLRFDFWHSTYVIYGDAARVANAADLGIIAAGLALAVFAVVWVGLLVAIKKDSPLNVLTHVWTSLILLLVFETIALLIVMFGGLLTVV
;
A
#
# COMPACT_ATOMS: atom_id res chain seq x y z
N MET A 1 30.52 -22.30 -51.85
CA MET A 1 29.33 -22.87 -52.53
C MET A 1 28.16 -22.75 -51.56
N ARG A 2 26.96 -22.38 -52.06
CA ARG A 2 25.82 -21.84 -51.30
C ARG A 2 25.98 -20.36 -50.92
N THR A 3 25.20 -19.52 -51.59
CA THR A 3 25.09 -18.06 -51.46
C THR A 3 23.63 -17.69 -51.22
N ASP A 4 23.43 -16.85 -50.22
CA ASP A 4 22.43 -15.77 -50.04
C ASP A 4 20.89 -15.99 -50.10
N PRO A 5 20.13 -15.26 -49.25
CA PRO A 5 18.66 -15.21 -49.22
C PRO A 5 18.10 -13.90 -49.84
N HIS A 6 16.79 -13.85 -50.11
CA HIS A 6 15.91 -12.67 -50.36
C HIS A 6 14.52 -13.24 -50.77
N THR A 7 13.35 -12.61 -50.76
CA THR A 7 12.72 -11.42 -50.16
C THR A 7 11.25 -11.46 -50.66
N THR A 8 10.29 -11.24 -49.76
CA THR A 8 8.88 -10.78 -49.88
C THR A 8 7.96 -11.00 -51.11
N ASP A 9 6.67 -11.10 -50.75
CA ASP A 9 5.44 -10.61 -51.42
C ASP A 9 4.64 -11.39 -52.48
N ALA A 10 3.32 -11.17 -52.35
CA ALA A 10 2.16 -11.85 -52.88
C ALA A 10 1.74 -11.53 -54.33
N HIS A 11 0.76 -12.34 -54.79
CA HIS A 11 -0.39 -12.04 -55.68
C HIS A 11 -0.49 -12.75 -57.06
N HIS A 12 -1.75 -13.10 -57.38
CA HIS A 12 -2.32 -13.60 -58.65
C HIS A 12 -1.83 -14.98 -59.14
N SER A 13 -2.64 -15.88 -59.72
CA SER A 13 -4.12 -16.08 -59.86
C SER A 13 -4.33 -17.53 -60.42
N GLN A 14 -5.49 -18.14 -60.74
CA GLN A 14 -6.92 -17.78 -60.87
C GLN A 14 -7.77 -19.10 -60.87
N HIS A 15 -9.11 -19.03 -61.03
CA HIS A 15 -10.02 -20.09 -61.53
C HIS A 15 -10.30 -21.35 -60.63
N THR A 16 -11.52 -21.89 -60.43
CA THR A 16 -12.91 -21.61 -60.95
C THR A 16 -13.98 -22.25 -60.01
N GLY A 17 -15.26 -21.81 -60.04
CA GLY A 17 -16.44 -22.54 -59.48
C GLY A 17 -16.78 -22.17 -58.02
N ASP A 18 -17.66 -21.24 -57.64
CA ASP A 18 -19.05 -20.97 -58.04
C ASP A 18 -20.04 -22.05 -57.49
N ASP A 19 -21.21 -21.79 -56.87
CA ASP A 19 -22.00 -20.52 -56.79
C ASP A 19 -23.09 -20.45 -55.65
N GLN A 20 -23.54 -19.23 -55.28
CA GLN A 20 -24.90 -18.68 -54.93
C GLN A 20 -26.03 -19.49 -54.18
N THR A 21 -26.98 -18.97 -53.35
CA THR A 21 -27.21 -17.68 -52.58
C THR A 21 -28.36 -17.80 -51.52
N ALA A 22 -28.37 -16.90 -50.51
CA ALA A 22 -29.53 -16.21 -49.86
C ALA A 22 -30.57 -16.90 -48.91
N ALA A 23 -31.01 -16.08 -47.94
CA ALA A 23 -32.24 -16.14 -47.09
C ALA A 23 -32.81 -14.69 -47.00
N PRO A 24 -33.92 -14.32 -46.28
CA PRO A 24 -34.84 -15.06 -45.38
C PRO A 24 -36.36 -14.66 -45.53
N LEU A 25 -37.19 -14.94 -44.48
CA LEU A 25 -38.49 -14.34 -44.10
C LEU A 25 -39.81 -14.66 -44.86
N ARG A 26 -40.76 -15.33 -44.19
CA ARG A 26 -42.17 -14.90 -44.11
C ARG A 26 -42.86 -15.41 -42.82
N MET A 27 -43.81 -14.61 -42.32
CA MET A 27 -44.53 -14.79 -41.05
C MET A 27 -45.92 -15.45 -41.22
N LEU A 28 -46.40 -16.03 -40.11
CA LEU A 28 -47.81 -16.11 -39.63
C LEU A 28 -48.90 -16.62 -40.59
N ASP A 29 -49.50 -17.76 -40.23
CA ASP A 29 -50.97 -17.95 -40.25
C ASP A 29 -51.38 -19.21 -39.44
N GLU A 30 -52.69 -19.35 -39.18
CA GLU A 30 -53.38 -20.45 -38.46
C GLU A 30 -53.15 -20.60 -36.94
N GLU A 31 -53.60 -19.55 -36.24
CA GLU A 31 -54.46 -19.73 -35.06
C GLU A 31 -55.71 -20.59 -35.41
N THR A 32 -56.29 -21.28 -34.41
CA THR A 32 -57.62 -21.95 -34.43
C THR A 32 -57.65 -23.48 -34.69
N THR A 33 -57.42 -24.28 -33.65
CA THR A 33 -58.10 -25.59 -33.52
C THR A 33 -58.45 -25.96 -32.06
N VAL A 34 -59.48 -25.27 -31.56
CA VAL A 34 -60.57 -25.83 -30.74
C VAL A 34 -60.22 -26.91 -29.69
N ARG A 35 -59.97 -26.44 -28.47
CA ARG A 35 -60.66 -26.85 -27.22
C ARG A 35 -61.48 -28.16 -27.30
N ASN A 36 -61.02 -29.23 -26.65
CA ASN A 36 -61.92 -30.30 -26.21
C ASN A 36 -61.38 -31.07 -24.98
N GLU A 37 -61.63 -30.56 -23.77
CA GLU A 37 -61.46 -31.31 -22.52
C GLU A 37 -62.78 -32.00 -22.12
N PRO A 38 -62.80 -33.31 -21.85
CA PRO A 38 -63.89 -33.96 -21.13
C PRO A 38 -63.84 -33.60 -19.63
N ARG A 39 -64.95 -33.10 -19.08
CA ARG A 39 -65.09 -32.82 -17.63
C ARG A 39 -65.10 -34.09 -16.77
N PRO A 40 -64.76 -33.99 -15.46
CA PRO A 40 -64.56 -35.15 -14.60
C PRO A 40 -65.87 -35.81 -14.17
N ALA A 41 -65.84 -37.14 -14.03
CA ALA A 41 -66.85 -37.88 -13.30
C ALA A 41 -66.61 -37.72 -11.79
N ALA A 42 -67.63 -37.26 -11.05
CA ALA A 42 -67.56 -37.10 -9.61
C ALA A 42 -68.27 -38.26 -8.88
N ALA A 43 -67.53 -39.00 -8.07
CA ALA A 43 -68.06 -39.85 -7.01
C ALA A 43 -67.07 -39.85 -5.83
N HIS A 44 -67.60 -39.88 -4.60
CA HIS A 44 -66.91 -39.51 -3.36
C HIS A 44 -66.14 -40.68 -2.67
N PRO A 45 -65.30 -40.41 -1.64
CA PRO A 45 -64.12 -41.23 -1.34
C PRO A 45 -64.31 -42.26 -0.24
N THR A 46 -63.41 -43.26 -0.20
CA THR A 46 -63.11 -44.05 1.01
C THR A 46 -61.60 -44.27 1.17
N THR A 47 -61.00 -43.45 2.04
CA THR A 47 -59.92 -43.75 3.00
C THR A 47 -59.00 -44.95 2.76
N GLY A 48 -57.70 -44.69 2.57
CA GLY A 48 -56.65 -45.72 2.64
C GLY A 48 -55.29 -45.22 2.10
N ALA A 49 -54.58 -44.41 2.90
CA ALA A 49 -53.35 -43.77 2.42
C ALA A 49 -52.18 -44.74 2.25
N ALA A 50 -51.63 -44.79 1.04
CA ALA A 50 -50.24 -45.16 0.76
C ALA A 50 -49.74 -44.23 -0.34
N VAL A 51 -49.08 -43.13 0.05
CA VAL A 51 -48.47 -42.21 -0.91
C VAL A 51 -47.26 -42.89 -1.52
N GLU A 52 -47.36 -43.19 -2.82
CA GLU A 52 -46.25 -43.68 -3.63
C GLU A 52 -45.14 -42.63 -3.65
N LEU A 53 -44.00 -42.93 -3.02
CA LEU A 53 -42.82 -42.06 -3.03
C LEU A 53 -42.22 -42.07 -4.43
N ASN A 54 -42.60 -41.07 -5.22
CA ASN A 54 -42.09 -40.82 -6.56
C ASN A 54 -40.55 -40.70 -6.55
N VAL A 55 -39.85 -41.73 -7.06
CA VAL A 55 -38.38 -41.84 -7.07
C VAL A 55 -37.79 -40.98 -8.21
N VAL A 56 -38.00 -39.67 -8.14
CA VAL A 56 -37.44 -38.69 -9.09
C VAL A 56 -36.75 -37.55 -8.34
N SER A 57 -35.67 -37.90 -7.64
CA SER A 57 -34.48 -37.04 -7.58
C SER A 57 -33.23 -37.89 -7.34
N LYS A 58 -32.59 -38.31 -8.43
CA LYS A 58 -31.19 -38.76 -8.38
C LYS A 58 -30.30 -37.53 -8.42
N HIS A 59 -30.08 -36.90 -7.27
CA HIS A 59 -28.83 -36.16 -7.11
C HIS A 59 -27.70 -37.20 -7.04
N PRO A 60 -26.59 -37.01 -7.79
CA PRO A 60 -25.40 -37.85 -7.62
C PRO A 60 -24.90 -37.72 -6.18
N ASP A 61 -24.61 -38.85 -5.51
CA ASP A 61 -23.92 -38.83 -4.23
C ASP A 61 -22.61 -38.06 -4.39
N ALA A 62 -22.44 -37.00 -3.58
CA ALA A 62 -21.32 -36.09 -3.71
C ALA A 62 -20.01 -36.85 -3.47
N THR A 63 -19.26 -37.11 -4.54
CA THR A 63 -17.99 -37.85 -4.49
C THR A 63 -16.82 -36.99 -3.97
N ILE A 64 -17.14 -35.87 -3.32
CA ILE A 64 -16.19 -34.98 -2.66
C ILE A 64 -16.13 -35.44 -1.21
N PRO A 65 -14.96 -35.85 -0.68
CA PRO A 65 -14.83 -36.14 0.75
C PRO A 65 -15.20 -34.90 1.56
N GLU A 66 -15.92 -35.05 2.67
CA GLU A 66 -16.26 -33.94 3.57
C GLU A 66 -14.98 -33.33 4.15
N SER A 67 -14.45 -32.31 3.46
CA SER A 67 -13.26 -31.58 3.86
C SER A 67 -13.65 -30.50 4.87
N ASP A 68 -14.13 -30.93 6.04
CA ASP A 68 -14.59 -30.09 7.17
C ASP A 68 -13.49 -29.25 7.86
N ILE A 69 -12.34 -29.09 7.20
CA ILE A 69 -11.35 -28.10 7.60
C ILE A 69 -11.80 -26.74 7.07
N SER A 70 -12.60 -26.07 7.90
CA SER A 70 -13.03 -24.69 7.70
C SER A 70 -11.86 -23.79 7.33
N LEU A 71 -12.04 -23.02 6.26
CA LEU A 71 -11.05 -22.05 5.76
C LEU A 71 -10.66 -21.03 6.85
N ALA A 72 -11.60 -20.68 7.74
CA ALA A 72 -11.36 -19.83 8.90
C ALA A 72 -10.46 -20.49 9.98
N ASP A 73 -10.51 -21.81 10.16
CA ASP A 73 -9.62 -22.51 11.10
C ASP A 73 -8.22 -22.77 10.50
N ILE A 74 -8.11 -22.83 9.17
CA ILE A 74 -6.81 -22.73 8.46
C ILE A 74 -6.19 -21.35 8.69
N GLU A 75 -6.93 -20.26 8.47
CA GLU A 75 -6.43 -18.91 8.70
C GLU A 75 -6.04 -18.67 10.16
N ARG A 76 -6.83 -19.18 11.12
CA ARG A 76 -6.51 -19.13 12.55
C ARG A 76 -5.22 -19.86 12.91
N LYS A 77 -4.91 -20.99 12.26
CA LYS A 77 -3.63 -21.72 12.44
C LYS A 77 -2.46 -21.10 11.69
N ARG A 78 -2.74 -20.34 10.62
CA ARG A 78 -1.73 -19.67 9.78
C ARG A 78 -1.36 -18.27 10.27
N ALA A 79 -2.27 -17.61 10.99
CA ALA A 79 -1.93 -16.47 11.82
C ALA A 79 -0.87 -16.93 12.84
N HIS A 80 0.28 -16.27 12.84
CA HIS A 80 1.30 -16.45 13.87
C HIS A 80 1.22 -15.28 14.86
N PRO A 81 0.21 -15.23 15.77
CA PRO A 81 -0.04 -14.06 16.61
C PRO A 81 1.18 -13.69 17.45
N LEU A 82 1.95 -14.69 17.91
CA LEU A 82 3.19 -14.47 18.65
C LEU A 82 4.26 -13.76 17.80
N ARG A 83 4.41 -14.07 16.51
CA ARG A 83 5.38 -13.40 15.63
C ARG A 83 4.97 -11.95 15.36
N THR A 84 3.69 -11.70 15.10
CA THR A 84 3.14 -10.35 14.96
C THR A 84 3.33 -9.54 16.26
N LEU A 85 3.07 -10.15 17.42
CA LEU A 85 3.33 -9.55 18.73
C LEU A 85 4.81 -9.22 18.91
N CYS A 86 5.73 -10.13 18.58
CA CYS A 86 7.17 -9.86 18.63
C CYS A 86 7.58 -8.68 17.75
N TYR A 87 7.03 -8.54 16.54
CA TYR A 87 7.31 -7.39 15.68
C TYR A 87 6.76 -6.08 16.25
N ILE A 88 5.54 -6.09 16.80
CA ILE A 88 4.95 -4.92 17.48
C ILE A 88 5.80 -4.52 18.70
N VAL A 89 6.16 -5.48 19.55
CA VAL A 89 7.03 -5.26 20.72
C VAL A 89 8.39 -4.71 20.30
N LEU A 90 9.00 -5.23 19.23
CA LEU A 90 10.27 -4.72 18.72
C LEU A 90 10.17 -3.26 18.26
N VAL A 91 9.11 -2.89 17.55
CA VAL A 91 8.87 -1.50 17.12
C VAL A 91 8.62 -0.58 18.32
N LEU A 92 7.86 -1.03 19.33
CA LEU A 92 7.66 -0.27 20.58
C LEU A 92 8.95 -0.09 21.37
N VAL A 93 9.81 -1.12 21.44
CA VAL A 93 11.14 -1.05 22.06
C VAL A 93 12.04 -0.07 21.31
N ALA A 94 12.04 -0.12 19.97
CA ALA A 94 12.77 0.81 19.10
C ALA A 94 12.24 2.26 19.16
N LEU A 95 10.97 2.46 19.51
CA LEU A 95 10.39 3.77 19.77
C LEU A 95 10.84 4.34 21.13
N ILE A 96 10.75 3.53 22.19
CA ILE A 96 10.85 4.03 23.57
C ILE A 96 12.30 4.08 24.08
N LEU A 97 13.07 3.00 23.95
CA LEU A 97 14.40 2.91 24.57
C LEU A 97 15.42 3.89 23.95
N PRO A 98 15.51 4.06 22.61
CA PRO A 98 16.46 4.97 22.00
C PRO A 98 16.13 6.44 22.28
N TYR A 99 14.85 6.82 22.30
CA TYR A 99 14.43 8.18 22.70
C TYR A 99 14.81 8.48 24.15
N TRP A 100 14.52 7.55 25.07
CA TRP A 100 14.93 7.71 26.47
C TRP A 100 16.46 7.82 26.62
N ALA A 101 17.22 6.97 25.93
CA ALA A 101 18.68 7.01 25.94
C ALA A 101 19.24 8.32 25.35
N GLY A 102 18.70 8.81 24.23
CA GLY A 102 19.08 10.11 23.67
C GLY A 102 18.79 11.25 24.64
N ARG A 103 17.63 11.21 25.31
CA ARG A 103 17.22 12.21 26.31
C ARG A 103 18.13 12.22 27.54
N THR A 104 18.58 11.06 28.03
CA THR A 104 19.55 11.01 29.15
C THR A 104 20.92 11.52 28.73
N VAL A 105 21.40 11.20 27.52
CA VAL A 105 22.64 11.76 26.97
C VAL A 105 22.55 13.29 26.84
N GLY A 106 21.48 13.83 26.25
CA GLY A 106 21.33 15.27 26.05
C GLY A 106 21.24 16.09 27.35
N SER A 107 20.66 15.53 28.41
CA SER A 107 20.46 16.21 29.69
C SER A 107 21.56 15.97 30.74
N GLN A 108 22.22 14.81 30.73
CA GLN A 108 23.27 14.47 31.71
C GLN A 108 24.69 14.68 31.15
N HIS A 109 24.86 14.61 29.84
CA HIS A 109 26.16 14.69 29.15
C HIS A 109 26.19 15.84 28.14
N THR A 110 25.46 16.92 28.41
CA THR A 110 25.29 18.09 27.53
C THR A 110 26.62 18.65 27.02
N ALA A 111 27.62 18.80 27.88
CA ALA A 111 28.95 19.30 27.50
C ALA A 111 29.63 18.43 26.42
N TRP A 112 29.52 17.11 26.52
CA TRP A 112 30.07 16.17 25.53
C TRP A 112 29.33 16.26 24.19
N VAL A 113 28.00 16.45 24.21
CA VAL A 113 27.21 16.68 23.00
C VAL A 113 27.63 18.00 22.32
N VAL A 114 27.78 19.07 23.09
CA VAL A 114 28.20 20.39 22.57
C VAL A 114 29.63 20.34 22.01
N GLU A 115 30.58 19.69 22.70
CA GLU A 115 31.94 19.50 22.19
C GLU A 115 31.95 18.72 20.87
N ARG A 116 31.13 17.66 20.76
CA ARG A 116 31.16 16.75 19.61
C ARG A 116 30.41 17.27 18.39
N PHE A 117 29.31 17.99 18.58
CA PHE A 117 28.41 18.44 17.51
C PHE A 117 28.39 19.95 17.31
N GLY A 118 28.85 20.76 18.28
CA GLY A 118 28.88 22.24 18.20
C GLY A 118 29.76 22.80 17.08
N ALA A 119 30.75 22.03 16.61
CA ALA A 119 31.60 22.39 15.48
C ALA A 119 31.00 22.03 14.10
N ILE A 120 29.85 21.34 14.05
CA ILE A 120 29.21 20.92 12.80
C ILE A 120 28.21 21.98 12.35
N ASP A 121 28.17 22.30 11.05
CA ASP A 121 27.18 23.20 10.48
C ASP A 121 25.76 22.66 10.77
N PRO A 122 24.86 23.44 11.42
CA PRO A 122 23.45 23.11 11.60
C PRO A 122 22.77 22.54 10.34
N ARG A 123 23.13 23.02 9.15
CA ARG A 123 22.63 22.49 7.87
C ARG A 123 22.97 21.03 7.64
N ALA A 124 24.17 20.60 8.00
CA ALA A 124 24.57 19.20 7.88
C ALA A 124 23.81 18.31 8.88
N ILE A 125 23.54 18.81 10.08
CA ILE A 125 22.75 18.10 11.11
C ILE A 125 21.29 17.95 10.66
N ALA A 126 20.67 19.02 10.14
CA ALA A 126 19.32 18.97 9.58
C ALA A 126 19.21 18.01 8.39
N LEU A 127 20.21 18.00 7.49
CA LEU A 127 20.28 17.06 6.39
C LEU A 127 20.38 15.60 6.88
N VAL A 128 21.18 15.33 7.92
CA VAL A 128 21.33 13.98 8.49
C VAL A 128 20.03 13.52 9.13
N SER A 129 19.39 14.34 9.97
CA SER A 129 18.15 13.94 10.64
C SER A 129 16.99 13.76 9.66
N TRP A 130 16.82 14.68 8.71
CA TRP A 130 15.89 14.54 7.59
C TRP A 130 16.14 13.25 6.80
N SER A 131 17.40 12.94 6.47
CA SER A 131 17.75 11.73 5.70
C SER A 131 17.32 10.46 6.45
N VAL A 132 17.59 10.39 7.76
CA VAL A 132 17.19 9.23 8.58
C VAL A 132 15.67 9.06 8.58
N THR A 133 14.91 10.14 8.77
CA THR A 133 13.43 10.10 8.75
C THR A 133 12.89 9.71 7.38
N VAL A 134 13.39 10.28 6.29
CA VAL A 134 12.97 9.92 4.94
C VAL A 134 13.28 8.46 4.63
N PHE A 135 14.48 7.96 4.98
CA PHE A 135 14.79 6.53 4.79
C PHE A 135 13.95 5.62 5.69
N ALA A 136 13.56 6.04 6.90
CA ALA A 136 12.65 5.29 7.76
C ALA A 136 11.26 5.18 7.11
N VAL A 137 10.69 6.29 6.63
CA VAL A 137 9.42 6.34 5.90
C VAL A 137 9.48 5.49 4.62
N LEU A 138 10.53 5.63 3.81
CA LEU A 138 10.74 4.81 2.61
C LEU A 138 10.83 3.32 2.96
N SER A 139 11.45 2.95 4.09
CA SER A 139 11.51 1.56 4.54
C SER A 139 10.12 1.01 4.89
N VAL A 140 9.22 1.81 5.47
CA VAL A 140 7.81 1.42 5.69
C VAL A 140 7.04 1.31 4.36
N VAL A 141 7.21 2.27 3.44
CA VAL A 141 6.59 2.23 2.11
C VAL A 141 7.05 0.99 1.33
N MET A 142 8.34 0.67 1.39
CA MET A 142 8.92 -0.50 0.72
C MET A 142 8.56 -1.82 1.43
N LEU A 143 8.30 -1.79 2.75
CA LEU A 143 7.68 -2.89 3.48
C LEU A 143 6.23 -3.17 2.99
N ILE A 144 5.57 -2.25 2.28
CA ILE A 144 4.30 -2.51 1.59
C ILE A 144 4.54 -3.02 0.16
N ILE A 145 5.43 -2.37 -0.59
CA ILE A 145 5.64 -2.63 -2.03
C ILE A 145 6.43 -3.91 -2.32
N ASP A 146 7.62 -4.08 -1.71
CA ASP A 146 8.60 -5.07 -2.15
C ASP A 146 8.36 -6.48 -1.58
N ARG A 147 8.94 -7.50 -2.21
CA ARG A 147 8.88 -8.90 -1.78
C ARG A 147 9.76 -9.18 -0.55
N VAL A 148 10.89 -8.50 -0.37
CA VAL A 148 11.89 -8.83 0.68
C VAL A 148 11.58 -8.11 2.00
N LYS A 149 10.39 -8.40 2.56
CA LYS A 149 9.84 -7.73 3.76
C LYS A 149 10.80 -7.66 4.95
N ALA A 150 11.59 -8.71 5.18
CA ALA A 150 12.52 -8.78 6.32
C ALA A 150 13.65 -7.73 6.27
N LEU A 151 14.16 -7.42 5.06
CA LEU A 151 15.19 -6.40 4.86
C LEU A 151 14.63 -5.02 5.24
N TRP A 152 13.50 -4.65 4.63
CA TRP A 152 12.87 -3.35 4.84
C TRP A 152 12.37 -3.16 6.28
N PHE A 153 11.88 -4.23 6.93
CA PHE A 153 11.53 -4.19 8.35
C PHE A 153 12.76 -3.99 9.24
N THR A 154 13.87 -4.70 8.99
CA THR A 154 15.11 -4.52 9.77
C THR A 154 15.69 -3.12 9.57
N LEU A 155 15.72 -2.63 8.32
CA LEU A 155 16.17 -1.29 7.99
C LEU A 155 15.30 -0.22 8.66
N PHE A 156 13.97 -0.37 8.62
CA PHE A 156 13.03 0.48 9.34
C PHE A 156 13.31 0.50 10.85
N VAL A 157 13.47 -0.65 11.50
CA VAL A 157 13.74 -0.73 12.94
C VAL A 157 15.07 -0.06 13.31
N VAL A 158 16.13 -0.24 12.50
CA VAL A 158 17.42 0.42 12.72
C VAL A 158 17.31 1.94 12.55
N LEU A 159 16.66 2.40 11.48
CA LEU A 159 16.48 3.84 11.23
C LEU A 159 15.56 4.50 12.27
N LEU A 160 14.52 3.80 12.72
CA LEU A 160 13.67 4.24 13.82
C LEU A 160 14.51 4.39 15.11
N CYS A 161 15.34 3.41 15.48
CA CYS A 161 16.24 3.55 16.62
C CYS A 161 17.17 4.78 16.50
N VAL A 162 17.70 5.05 15.31
CA VAL A 162 18.58 6.22 15.07
C VAL A 162 17.80 7.53 15.15
N GLU A 163 16.63 7.62 14.51
CA GLU A 163 15.75 8.80 14.56
C GLU A 163 15.34 9.12 16.00
N GLN A 164 14.86 8.11 16.73
CA GLN A 164 14.39 8.27 18.10
C GLN A 164 15.55 8.67 19.02
N PHE A 165 16.76 8.15 18.82
CA PHE A 165 17.95 8.63 19.53
C PHE A 165 18.28 10.10 19.19
N ILE A 166 18.26 10.48 17.90
CA ILE A 166 18.48 11.88 17.47
C ILE A 166 17.46 12.81 18.10
N GLY A 167 16.16 12.51 17.99
CA GLY A 167 15.08 13.30 18.61
C GLY A 167 15.13 13.28 20.15
N GLY A 168 15.65 12.21 20.75
CA GLY A 168 15.92 12.15 22.19
C GLY A 168 17.00 13.15 22.62
N VAL A 169 18.15 13.16 21.92
CA VAL A 169 19.24 14.12 22.17
C VAL A 169 18.78 15.55 21.88
N ALA A 170 18.13 15.77 20.74
CA ALA A 170 17.64 17.09 20.34
C ALA A 170 16.44 17.58 21.16
N MET A 171 15.84 16.75 22.04
CA MET A 171 14.69 17.08 22.89
C MET A 171 13.41 17.38 22.10
N LEU A 172 13.24 16.67 20.97
CA LEU A 172 12.18 16.83 19.97
C LEU A 172 10.81 17.10 20.61
N ARG A 173 10.28 18.29 20.30
CA ARG A 173 8.99 18.82 20.75
C ARG A 173 8.54 19.90 19.76
N PHE A 174 7.24 20.16 19.61
CA PHE A 174 6.80 21.27 18.74
C PHE A 174 7.32 22.65 19.22
N ASP A 175 7.50 22.84 20.53
CA ASP A 175 8.10 24.03 21.15
C ASP A 175 9.64 23.94 21.30
N PHE A 176 10.33 23.19 20.42
CA PHE A 176 11.73 22.80 20.66
C PHE A 176 12.67 23.97 20.91
N TRP A 177 12.53 25.10 20.19
CA TRP A 177 13.36 26.31 20.36
C TRP A 177 13.54 26.76 21.82
N HIS A 178 12.51 26.64 22.65
CA HIS A 178 12.62 26.94 24.09
C HIS A 178 13.15 25.76 24.90
N SER A 179 12.76 24.53 24.55
CA SER A 179 13.16 23.31 25.24
C SER A 179 14.66 23.01 25.11
N THR A 180 15.24 23.24 23.94
CA THR A 180 16.67 23.06 23.66
C THR A 180 17.50 24.18 24.24
N TYR A 181 17.05 25.44 24.16
CA TYR A 181 17.77 26.60 24.68
C TYR A 181 18.02 26.49 26.20
N VAL A 182 17.05 26.00 26.97
CA VAL A 182 17.19 25.76 28.41
C VAL A 182 18.27 24.71 28.74
N ILE A 183 18.56 23.78 27.84
CA ILE A 183 19.52 22.68 28.06
C ILE A 183 20.88 22.99 27.44
N TYR A 184 20.91 23.49 26.21
CA TYR A 184 22.11 23.66 25.39
C TYR A 184 22.60 25.12 25.28
N GLY A 185 21.82 26.10 25.76
CA GLY A 185 22.16 27.53 25.64
C GLY A 185 22.47 27.95 24.20
N ASP A 186 23.58 28.66 24.01
CA ASP A 186 24.03 29.15 22.69
C ASP A 186 24.27 28.01 21.66
N ALA A 187 24.53 26.78 22.12
CA ALA A 187 24.70 25.61 21.25
C ALA A 187 23.37 24.99 20.78
N ALA A 188 22.21 25.48 21.25
CA ALA A 188 20.89 24.95 20.89
C ALA A 188 20.61 24.93 19.38
N ARG A 189 21.30 25.77 18.59
CA ARG A 189 21.25 25.78 17.11
C ARG A 189 21.47 24.40 16.48
N VAL A 190 22.32 23.56 17.09
CA VAL A 190 22.63 22.20 16.63
C VAL A 190 21.45 21.26 16.88
N ALA A 191 20.86 21.28 18.07
CA ALA A 191 19.68 20.49 18.41
C ALA A 191 18.45 20.93 17.59
N ASN A 192 18.23 22.25 17.50
CA ASN A 192 17.15 22.85 16.71
C ASN A 192 17.17 22.42 15.24
N ALA A 193 18.37 22.29 14.67
CA ALA A 193 18.52 21.84 13.30
C ALA A 193 18.14 20.36 13.10
N ALA A 194 18.50 19.50 14.07
CA ALA A 194 18.09 18.09 14.04
C ALA A 194 16.57 17.96 14.08
N ASP A 195 15.90 18.69 14.99
CA ASP A 195 14.44 18.71 15.11
C ASP A 195 13.76 19.26 13.86
N LEU A 196 14.29 20.34 13.27
CA LEU A 196 13.79 20.89 12.00
C LEU A 196 13.83 19.87 10.86
N GLY A 197 14.88 19.05 10.75
CA GLY A 197 14.96 18.00 9.72
C GLY A 197 13.89 16.92 9.88
N ILE A 198 13.65 16.45 11.12
CA ILE A 198 12.63 15.44 11.43
C ILE A 198 11.21 16.01 11.19
N ILE A 199 10.95 17.21 11.71
CA ILE A 199 9.64 17.88 11.57
C ILE A 199 9.34 18.20 10.11
N ALA A 200 10.34 18.66 9.33
CA ALA A 200 10.14 18.95 7.92
C ALA A 200 9.81 17.71 7.10
N ALA A 201 10.46 16.57 7.34
CA ALA A 201 10.11 15.30 6.71
C ALA A 201 8.68 14.85 7.10
N GLY A 202 8.35 14.88 8.39
CA GLY A 202 7.01 14.54 8.87
C GLY A 202 5.90 15.42 8.24
N LEU A 203 6.15 16.73 8.10
CA LEU A 203 5.24 17.66 7.44
C LEU A 203 5.18 17.44 5.92
N ALA A 204 6.30 17.17 5.26
CA ALA A 204 6.36 16.88 3.82
C ALA A 204 5.53 15.64 3.49
N LEU A 205 5.69 14.56 4.27
CA LEU A 205 4.89 13.34 4.18
C LEU A 205 3.39 13.62 4.39
N ALA A 206 3.04 14.44 5.38
CA ALA A 206 1.64 14.80 5.65
C ALA A 206 1.00 15.61 4.52
N VAL A 207 1.71 16.62 3.99
CA VAL A 207 1.25 17.41 2.83
C VAL A 207 1.15 16.54 1.59
N PHE A 208 2.15 15.69 1.33
CA PHE A 208 2.11 14.69 0.26
C PHE A 208 0.88 13.79 0.39
N ALA A 209 0.58 13.26 1.57
CA ALA A 209 -0.57 12.37 1.79
C ALA A 209 -1.91 13.06 1.45
N VAL A 210 -2.08 14.33 1.83
CA VAL A 210 -3.28 15.12 1.48
C VAL A 210 -3.38 15.35 -0.03
N VAL A 211 -2.28 15.77 -0.66
CA VAL A 211 -2.21 15.99 -2.12
C VAL A 211 -2.48 14.67 -2.87
N TRP A 212 -1.89 13.57 -2.41
CA TRP A 212 -2.02 12.23 -2.95
C TRP A 212 -3.48 11.74 -2.96
N VAL A 213 -4.16 11.87 -1.81
CA VAL A 213 -5.58 11.54 -1.70
C VAL A 213 -6.43 12.45 -2.59
N GLY A 214 -6.09 13.75 -2.67
CA GLY A 214 -6.72 14.69 -3.60
C GLY A 214 -6.59 14.26 -5.07
N LEU A 215 -5.40 13.82 -5.49
CA LEU A 215 -5.16 13.29 -6.84
C LEU A 215 -5.99 12.02 -7.10
N LEU A 216 -6.07 11.10 -6.14
CA LEU A 216 -6.86 9.87 -6.27
C LEU A 216 -8.36 10.13 -6.44
N VAL A 217 -8.89 11.21 -5.86
CA VAL A 217 -10.30 11.61 -5.98
C VAL A 217 -10.56 12.45 -7.25
N ALA A 218 -9.65 13.34 -7.61
CA ALA A 218 -9.84 14.28 -8.73
C ALA A 218 -9.52 13.70 -10.11
N ILE A 219 -8.57 12.76 -10.21
CA ILE A 219 -8.09 12.23 -11.49
C ILE A 219 -8.91 11.02 -11.94
N LYS A 220 -9.59 11.17 -13.08
CA LYS A 220 -10.24 10.06 -13.80
C LYS A 220 -9.21 9.01 -14.23
N LYS A 221 -9.54 7.72 -14.13
CA LYS A 221 -8.60 6.61 -14.39
C LYS A 221 -8.07 6.57 -15.82
N ASP A 222 -8.86 7.03 -16.79
CA ASP A 222 -8.50 7.09 -18.21
C ASP A 222 -7.70 8.36 -18.59
N SER A 223 -7.43 9.25 -17.63
CA SER A 223 -6.62 10.45 -17.85
C SER A 223 -5.13 10.12 -17.95
N PRO A 224 -4.34 10.76 -18.83
CA PRO A 224 -2.88 10.63 -18.81
C PRO A 224 -2.26 11.05 -17.47
N LEU A 225 -2.95 11.87 -16.66
CA LEU A 225 -2.50 12.24 -15.31
C LEU A 225 -2.63 11.09 -14.29
N ASN A 226 -3.34 10.00 -14.61
CA ASN A 226 -3.42 8.81 -13.76
C ASN A 226 -2.03 8.17 -13.52
N VAL A 227 -1.05 8.45 -14.39
CA VAL A 227 0.36 8.04 -14.22
C VAL A 227 0.95 8.53 -12.90
N LEU A 228 0.55 9.71 -12.41
CA LEU A 228 0.99 10.22 -11.10
C LEU A 228 0.55 9.29 -9.97
N THR A 229 -0.56 8.57 -10.12
CA THR A 229 -1.13 7.67 -9.10
C THR A 229 -0.48 6.28 -9.04
N HIS A 230 0.41 5.93 -9.98
CA HIS A 230 1.14 4.66 -9.95
C HIS A 230 2.22 4.64 -8.87
N VAL A 231 2.35 3.51 -8.17
CA VAL A 231 3.23 3.27 -7.00
C VAL A 231 4.63 3.91 -7.10
N TRP A 232 5.34 3.69 -8.21
CA TRP A 232 6.69 4.23 -8.39
C TRP A 232 6.69 5.74 -8.64
N THR A 233 5.70 6.26 -9.37
CA THR A 233 5.49 7.71 -9.54
C THR A 233 5.07 8.38 -8.23
N SER A 234 4.29 7.69 -7.38
CA SER A 234 3.96 8.11 -6.00
C SER A 234 5.22 8.38 -5.20
N LEU A 235 6.16 7.44 -5.26
CA LEU A 235 7.39 7.46 -4.47
C LEU A 235 8.31 8.58 -4.95
N ILE A 236 8.42 8.79 -6.26
CA ILE A 236 9.14 9.94 -6.84
C ILE A 236 8.46 11.26 -6.43
N LEU A 237 7.13 11.34 -6.46
CA LEU A 237 6.40 12.54 -6.05
C LEU A 237 6.59 12.85 -4.56
N LEU A 238 6.56 11.85 -3.67
CA LEU A 238 6.93 11.99 -2.26
C LEU A 238 8.34 12.56 -2.12
N LEU A 239 9.33 12.02 -2.84
CA LEU A 239 10.71 12.53 -2.82
C LEU A 239 10.83 13.97 -3.33
N VAL A 240 9.96 14.41 -4.24
CA VAL A 240 9.90 15.83 -4.65
C VAL A 240 9.38 16.71 -3.50
N PHE A 241 8.31 16.31 -2.80
CA PHE A 241 7.82 17.04 -1.62
C PHE A 241 8.87 17.10 -0.50
N GLU A 242 9.54 15.98 -0.22
CA GLU A 242 10.64 15.88 0.75
C GLU A 242 11.82 16.78 0.38
N THR A 243 12.22 16.79 -0.89
CA THR A 243 13.31 17.65 -1.38
C THR A 243 12.93 19.13 -1.24
N ILE A 244 11.68 19.51 -1.56
CA ILE A 244 11.20 20.90 -1.39
C ILE A 244 11.22 21.30 0.10
N ALA A 245 10.75 20.44 1.00
CA ALA A 245 10.76 20.70 2.43
C ALA A 245 12.19 20.86 2.98
N LEU A 246 13.12 19.99 2.58
CA LEU A 246 14.54 20.12 2.90
C LEU A 246 15.12 21.45 2.40
N LEU A 247 14.84 21.84 1.15
CA LEU A 247 15.28 23.13 0.62
C LEU A 247 14.74 24.32 1.43
N ILE A 248 13.48 24.25 1.89
CA ILE A 248 12.88 25.27 2.77
C ILE A 248 13.61 25.33 4.12
N VAL A 249 13.98 24.21 4.74
CA VAL A 249 14.79 24.22 5.98
C VAL A 249 16.19 24.81 5.74
N MET A 250 16.85 24.39 4.67
CA MET A 250 18.25 24.74 4.38
C MET A 250 18.45 26.21 3.96
N PHE A 251 17.47 26.78 3.26
CA PHE A 251 17.55 28.13 2.66
C PHE A 251 16.49 29.12 3.16
N GLY A 252 15.37 28.68 3.75
CA GLY A 252 14.28 29.53 4.22
C GLY A 252 14.52 30.24 5.57
N GLY A 253 15.76 30.29 6.05
CA GLY A 253 16.14 31.00 7.27
C GLY A 253 15.75 30.33 8.60
N LEU A 254 15.00 29.22 8.59
CA LEU A 254 14.56 28.51 9.81
C LEU A 254 15.73 28.09 10.71
N LEU A 255 16.85 27.65 10.12
CA LEU A 255 18.10 27.30 10.83
C LEU A 255 18.87 28.52 11.41
N THR A 256 18.43 29.74 11.09
CA THR A 256 19.00 31.01 11.58
C THR A 256 18.08 31.75 12.54
N VAL A 257 16.83 31.29 12.72
CA VAL A 257 15.93 31.78 13.77
C VAL A 257 16.23 31.01 15.05
N VAL A 258 17.31 31.41 15.73
CA VAL A 258 17.69 31.00 17.10
C VAL A 258 18.39 32.17 17.76
#